data_AF-A0A4Q7YV19-F1
#
_entry.id   AF-A0A4Q7YV19-F1
#
_cell.length_a   1.000
_cell.length_b   1.000
_cell.length_c   1.000
_cell.angle_alpha   90.00
_cell.angle_beta   90.00
_cell.angle_gamma   90.00
#
_symmetry.space_group_name_H-M   'P 1'
#
loop_
_entity.id
_entity.type
_entity.pdbx_description
1 polymer ?
#
loop_
_entity_poly.entity_id
_entity_poly.type
_entity_poly.pdbx_seq_one_letter_code
_entity_poly.pdbx_strand_id
1 'polypeptide(L)'
;MVWDDRQFHMEFRSQTLPALQATLHIYESTLTSLQFQKLLNALNADSVAHLPIFPEPQYPFGIPQAFFFTAQRSSDSKDVVGYLAWDKQSEISGLPPTSTPDTIKQKWLDSAVALQPITIWLHEIMGMNWQEVPPTRSSLCGVYPTE
;
A
#
# COMPACT_ATOMS: atom_id res chain seq x y z
N MET A 1 8.85 -2.42 0.94
CA MET A 1 9.06 -3.85 1.29
C MET A 1 9.83 -3.92 2.60
N VAL A 2 9.55 -4.89 3.47
CA VAL A 2 10.30 -5.13 4.72
C VAL A 2 10.90 -6.53 4.64
N TRP A 3 12.20 -6.67 4.93
CA TRP A 3 12.95 -7.93 4.91
C TRP A 3 13.08 -8.55 6.31
N ASP A 4 13.44 -9.84 6.34
CA ASP A 4 13.59 -10.67 7.54
C ASP A 4 14.59 -10.10 8.58
N ASP A 5 15.46 -9.18 8.17
CA ASP A 5 16.44 -8.51 9.03
C ASP A 5 16.00 -7.12 9.52
N ARG A 6 14.72 -6.77 9.34
CA ARG A 6 14.10 -5.47 9.67
C ARG A 6 14.50 -4.34 8.72
N GLN A 7 15.22 -4.61 7.64
CA GLN A 7 15.45 -3.59 6.62
C GLN A 7 14.17 -3.29 5.88
N PHE A 8 14.00 -2.03 5.47
CA PHE A 8 12.91 -1.64 4.61
C PHE A 8 13.40 -0.74 3.48
N HIS A 9 12.63 -0.79 2.40
CA HIS A 9 12.74 0.10 1.25
C HIS A 9 11.38 0.71 0.98
N MET A 10 11.37 2.03 0.85
CA MET A 10 10.19 2.85 0.61
C MET A 10 10.43 3.77 -0.59
N GLU A 11 9.53 3.69 -1.57
CA GLU A 11 9.48 4.60 -2.70
C GLU A 11 8.27 5.53 -2.54
N PHE A 12 8.49 6.84 -2.65
CA PHE A 12 7.43 7.82 -2.75
C PHE A 12 7.43 8.41 -4.16
N ARG A 13 6.34 8.18 -4.90
CA ARG A 13 6.16 8.68 -6.27
C ARG A 13 5.03 9.70 -6.28
N SER A 14 5.34 10.93 -6.70
CA SER A 14 4.38 12.02 -6.83
C SER A 14 4.35 12.54 -8.24
N GLN A 15 3.16 12.70 -8.83
CA GLN A 15 2.97 13.27 -10.16
C GLN A 15 1.97 14.42 -10.08
N THR A 16 2.42 15.63 -10.40
CA THR A 16 1.54 16.80 -10.51
C THR A 16 1.18 17.02 -11.96
N LEU A 17 -0.09 16.87 -12.33
CA LEU A 17 -0.54 17.13 -13.70
C LEU A 17 -0.30 18.61 -14.08
N PRO A 18 0.14 18.91 -15.32
CA PRO A 18 0.23 18.00 -16.48
C PRO A 18 1.61 17.32 -16.65
N ALA A 19 2.49 17.34 -15.64
CA ALA A 19 3.79 16.71 -15.75
C ALA A 19 3.63 15.22 -16.12
N LEU A 20 4.31 14.79 -17.18
CA LEU A 20 4.21 13.41 -17.68
C LEU A 20 5.02 12.42 -16.84
N GLN A 21 5.93 12.93 -16.00
CA GLN A 21 6.82 12.12 -15.17
C GLN A 21 6.51 12.34 -13.69
N ALA A 22 6.62 11.27 -12.92
CA ALA A 22 6.53 11.32 -11.47
C ALA A 22 7.91 11.64 -10.87
N THR A 23 7.95 12.48 -9.83
CA THR A 23 9.10 12.61 -8.95
C THR A 23 9.19 11.39 -8.05
N LEU A 24 10.36 10.77 -7.98
CA LEU A 24 10.64 9.61 -7.15
C LEU A 24 11.59 9.98 -6.01
N HIS A 25 11.19 9.67 -4.78
CA HIS A 25 12.03 9.71 -3.58
C HIS A 25 12.20 8.28 -3.06
N ILE A 26 13.43 7.92 -2.68
CA ILE A 26 13.75 6.57 -2.18
C ILE A 26 14.33 6.69 -0.77
N TYR A 27 13.84 5.83 0.13
CA TYR A 27 14.33 5.73 1.49
C TYR A 27 14.64 4.27 1.81
N GLU A 28 15.85 4.02 2.33
CA GLU A 28 16.28 2.72 2.81
C GLU A 28 16.79 2.87 4.24
N SER A 29 16.30 2.03 5.15
CA SER A 29 16.76 2.04 6.53
C SER A 29 16.41 0.72 7.25
N THR A 30 16.66 0.67 8.54
CA THR A 30 16.35 -0.48 9.40
C THR A 30 15.30 -0.07 10.42
N LEU A 31 14.23 -0.85 10.52
CA LEU A 31 13.22 -0.69 11.56
C LEU A 31 13.84 -1.03 12.92
N THR A 32 13.55 -0.19 13.90
CA THR A 32 13.80 -0.53 15.31
C THR A 32 13.02 -1.79 15.70
N SER A 33 13.49 -2.52 16.72
CA SER A 33 12.77 -3.69 17.24
C SER A 33 11.32 -3.37 17.60
N LEU A 34 11.05 -2.17 18.14
CA LEU A 34 9.69 -1.74 18.49
C LEU A 34 8.82 -1.54 17.24
N GLN A 35 9.33 -0.85 16.21
CA GLN A 35 8.60 -0.64 14.96
C GLN A 35 8.31 -1.95 14.24
N PHE A 36 9.28 -2.86 14.21
CA PHE A 36 9.11 -4.17 13.59
C PHE A 36 8.13 -5.05 14.36
N GLN A 37 8.19 -5.05 15.70
CA GLN A 37 7.23 -5.81 16.52
C GLN A 37 5.80 -5.28 16.34
N LYS A 38 5.60 -3.97 16.23
CA LYS A 38 4.30 -3.38 15.90
C LYS A 38 3.75 -3.90 14.56
N LEU A 39 4.60 -3.95 13.53
CA LEU A 39 4.23 -4.51 12.22
C LEU A 39 3.83 -5.98 12.34
N LEU A 40 4.65 -6.80 13.01
CA LEU A 40 4.35 -8.23 13.19
C LEU A 40 3.04 -8.44 13.95
N ASN A 41 2.78 -7.67 15.00
CA ASN A 41 1.53 -7.76 15.76
C ASN A 41 0.33 -7.38 14.89
N ALA A 42 0.46 -6.38 14.02
CA ALA A 42 -0.59 -5.97 13.10
C ALA A 42 -0.83 -7.02 12.00
N LEU A 43 0.21 -7.61 11.43
CA LEU A 43 0.11 -8.65 10.40
C LEU A 43 -0.45 -9.97 10.93
N ASN A 44 -0.11 -10.33 12.17
CA ASN A 44 -0.57 -11.56 12.82
C ASN A 44 -1.93 -11.41 13.52
N ALA A 45 -2.60 -10.26 13.40
CA ALA A 45 -3.95 -10.11 13.91
C ALA A 45 -4.90 -11.04 13.13
N ASP A 46 -5.78 -11.75 13.85
CA ASP A 46 -6.75 -12.67 13.25
C ASP A 46 -7.59 -12.00 12.16
N SER A 47 -7.89 -10.72 12.31
CA SER A 47 -8.64 -9.93 11.33
C SER A 47 -7.92 -9.81 9.98
N VAL A 48 -6.58 -9.80 9.96
CA VAL A 48 -5.77 -9.68 8.74
C VAL A 48 -5.59 -11.04 8.07
N ALA A 49 -5.43 -12.10 8.86
CA ALA A 49 -5.29 -13.46 8.37
C ALA A 49 -6.48 -13.91 7.52
N HIS A 50 -7.70 -13.47 7.89
CA HIS A 50 -8.95 -13.87 7.24
C HIS A 50 -9.50 -12.85 6.24
N LEU A 51 -8.72 -11.83 5.86
CA LEU A 51 -9.17 -10.84 4.87
C LEU A 51 -9.51 -11.50 3.54
N PRO A 52 -10.57 -11.05 2.84
CA PRO A 52 -10.80 -11.48 1.48
C PRO A 52 -9.64 -11.04 0.58
N ILE A 53 -9.41 -11.77 -0.51
CA ILE A 53 -8.56 -11.31 -1.61
C ILE A 53 -9.12 -9.97 -2.10
N PHE A 54 -8.23 -9.01 -2.36
CA PHE A 54 -8.59 -7.67 -2.81
C PHE A 54 -9.43 -7.75 -4.10
N PRO A 55 -10.71 -7.34 -4.06
CA PRO A 55 -11.52 -7.30 -5.27
C PRO A 55 -11.13 -6.06 -6.07
N GLU A 56 -10.43 -6.26 -7.18
CA GLU A 56 -9.99 -5.16 -8.04
C GLU A 56 -11.19 -4.41 -8.66
N PRO A 57 -11.16 -3.07 -8.69
CA PRO A 57 -12.17 -2.28 -9.37
C PRO A 57 -12.04 -2.41 -10.90
N GLN A 58 -13.15 -2.21 -11.62
CA GLN A 58 -13.11 -2.19 -13.08
C GLN A 58 -12.59 -0.84 -13.59
N TYR A 59 -11.72 -0.85 -14.61
CA TYR A 59 -11.22 0.38 -15.24
C TYR A 59 -12.23 0.97 -16.25
N PRO A 60 -12.28 2.31 -16.41
CA PRO A 60 -11.56 3.32 -15.63
C PRO A 60 -12.24 3.58 -14.28
N PHE A 61 -11.44 3.90 -13.26
CA PHE A 61 -11.94 4.35 -11.94
C PHE A 61 -11.10 5.51 -11.42
N GLY A 62 -11.72 6.36 -10.61
CA GLY A 62 -11.05 7.45 -9.90
C GLY A 62 -11.33 7.30 -8.42
N ILE A 63 -10.28 7.26 -7.60
CA ILE A 63 -10.41 7.14 -6.15
C ILE A 63 -9.43 8.08 -5.45
N PRO A 64 -9.81 8.62 -4.29
CA PRO A 64 -8.92 9.50 -3.53
C PRO A 64 -7.76 8.74 -2.88
N GLN A 65 -7.95 7.49 -2.46
CA GLN A 65 -6.91 6.71 -1.80
C GLN A 65 -7.13 5.19 -1.96
N ALA A 66 -6.05 4.45 -2.16
CA ALA A 66 -6.02 2.99 -2.11
C ALA A 66 -4.94 2.53 -1.12
N PHE A 67 -5.16 1.38 -0.51
CA PHE A 67 -4.13 0.69 0.26
C PHE A 67 -4.18 -0.80 -0.07
N PHE A 68 -3.07 -1.36 -0.53
CA PHE A 68 -2.95 -2.78 -0.80
C PHE A 68 -1.51 -3.24 -0.65
N PHE A 69 -1.34 -4.52 -0.30
CA PHE A 69 -0.04 -5.18 -0.25
C PHE A 69 -0.20 -6.65 -0.66
N THR A 70 0.92 -7.28 -1.03
CA THR A 70 0.95 -8.72 -1.30
C THR A 70 1.24 -9.47 -0.01
N ALA A 71 0.34 -10.39 0.36
CA ALA A 71 0.51 -11.31 1.48
C ALA A 71 0.79 -12.72 0.95
N GLN A 72 1.81 -13.38 1.47
CA GLN A 72 2.02 -14.81 1.24
C GLN A 72 1.31 -15.60 2.33
N ARG A 73 0.17 -16.21 1.99
CA ARG A 73 -0.66 -16.97 2.95
C ARG A 73 -0.38 -18.47 2.92
N SER A 74 0.11 -18.98 1.79
CA SER A 74 0.53 -20.37 1.61
C SER A 74 1.87 -20.40 0.89
N SER A 75 2.51 -21.58 0.82
CA SER A 75 3.76 -21.74 0.06
C SER A 75 3.60 -21.35 -1.41
N ASP A 76 2.40 -21.54 -1.96
CA ASP A 76 2.15 -21.50 -3.39
C ASP A 76 1.31 -20.29 -3.83
N SER A 77 0.78 -19.49 -2.89
CA SER A 77 -0.07 -18.34 -3.20
C SER A 77 0.44 -17.03 -2.59
N LYS A 78 0.50 -16.01 -3.45
CA LYS A 78 0.67 -14.60 -3.09
C LYS A 78 -0.65 -13.91 -3.42
N ASP A 79 -1.36 -13.50 -2.38
CA ASP A 79 -2.64 -12.82 -2.53
C ASP A 79 -2.45 -11.32 -2.36
N VAL A 80 -3.11 -10.53 -3.19
CA VAL A 80 -3.22 -9.09 -2.95
C VAL A 80 -4.34 -8.89 -1.93
N VAL A 81 -4.04 -8.17 -0.86
CA VAL A 81 -5.00 -7.76 0.17
C VAL A 81 -5.01 -6.24 0.26
N GLY A 82 -6.17 -5.66 0.49
CA GLY A 82 -6.30 -4.21 0.46
C GLY A 82 -7.72 -3.71 0.47
N TYR A 83 -7.85 -2.40 0.35
CA TYR A 83 -9.10 -1.69 0.21
C TYR A 83 -8.92 -0.44 -0.65
N LEU A 84 -10.03 0.02 -1.22
CA LEU A 84 -10.15 1.35 -1.78
C LEU A 84 -10.89 2.21 -0.76
N ALA A 85 -10.35 3.38 -0.46
CA ALA A 85 -11.07 4.39 0.30
C ALA A 85 -11.77 5.29 -0.71
N TRP A 86 -13.05 5.55 -0.47
CA TRP A 86 -13.79 6.56 -1.20
C TRP A 86 -14.68 7.30 -0.24
N ASP A 87 -14.88 8.58 -0.54
CA ASP A 87 -15.89 9.37 0.14
C ASP A 87 -17.12 9.46 -0.78
N LYS A 88 -18.31 9.62 -0.17
CA LYS A 88 -19.54 9.80 -0.95
C LYS A 88 -19.58 11.12 -1.72
N GLN A 89 -18.67 12.05 -1.42
CA GLN A 89 -18.63 13.40 -1.97
C GLN A 89 -17.89 13.46 -3.32
N SER A 90 -17.03 12.47 -3.58
CA SER A 90 -16.22 12.27 -4.79
C SER A 90 -16.80 11.21 -5.72
N GLU A 91 -18.00 10.71 -5.43
CA GLU A 91 -18.70 9.73 -6.26
C GLU A 91 -19.08 10.33 -7.62
N ILE A 92 -18.55 9.75 -8.68
CA ILE A 92 -18.98 10.02 -10.05
C ILE A 92 -19.99 8.95 -10.45
N SER A 93 -21.19 9.37 -10.87
CA SER A 93 -22.25 8.45 -11.30
C SER A 93 -21.79 7.61 -12.49
N GLY A 94 -22.05 6.30 -12.44
CA GLY A 94 -21.70 5.35 -13.50
C GLY A 94 -20.25 4.86 -13.48
N LEU A 95 -19.37 5.42 -12.65
CA LEU A 95 -17.98 4.95 -12.50
C LEU A 95 -17.78 4.26 -11.14
N PRO A 96 -16.86 3.29 -11.03
CA PRO A 96 -16.42 2.80 -9.74
C PRO A 96 -15.82 3.94 -8.91
N PRO A 97 -16.07 3.96 -7.59
CA PRO A 97 -16.71 2.90 -6.80
C PRO A 97 -18.24 2.89 -6.87
N THR A 98 -18.91 3.94 -7.35
CA THR A 98 -20.38 4.07 -7.38
C THR A 98 -21.08 2.91 -8.08
N SER A 99 -20.61 2.51 -9.27
CA SER A 99 -21.18 1.42 -10.07
C SER A 99 -20.80 0.02 -9.59
N THR A 100 -19.91 -0.09 -8.59
CA THR A 100 -19.48 -1.38 -8.05
C THR A 100 -20.61 -2.02 -7.23
N PRO A 101 -20.82 -3.36 -7.32
CA PRO A 101 -21.81 -4.05 -6.48
C PRO A 101 -21.58 -3.80 -4.98
N ASP A 102 -22.67 -3.65 -4.22
CA ASP A 102 -22.59 -3.35 -2.79
C ASP A 102 -21.86 -4.43 -1.98
N THR A 103 -21.91 -5.69 -2.41
CA THR A 103 -21.15 -6.78 -1.80
C THR A 103 -19.64 -6.59 -1.91
N ILE A 104 -19.15 -5.98 -2.99
CA ILE A 104 -17.73 -5.67 -3.19
C ILE A 104 -17.35 -4.41 -2.39
N LYS A 105 -18.20 -3.38 -2.39
CA LYS A 105 -18.02 -2.20 -1.54
C LYS A 105 -17.90 -2.59 -0.06
N GLN A 106 -18.77 -3.49 0.41
CA GLN A 106 -18.73 -3.96 1.79
C GLN A 106 -17.41 -4.66 2.10
N LYS A 107 -16.89 -5.50 1.18
CA LYS A 107 -15.56 -6.12 1.35
C LYS A 107 -14.45 -5.08 1.47
N TRP A 108 -14.48 -4.01 0.68
CA TRP A 108 -13.49 -2.93 0.83
C TRP A 108 -13.62 -2.22 2.20
N LEU A 109 -14.83 -1.96 2.68
CA LEU A 109 -15.05 -1.35 4.00
C LEU A 109 -14.54 -2.26 5.13
N ASP A 110 -14.89 -3.54 5.10
CA ASP A 110 -14.46 -4.51 6.10
C ASP A 110 -12.93 -4.65 6.10
N SER A 111 -12.32 -4.70 4.90
CA SER A 111 -10.86 -4.69 4.74
C SER A 111 -10.23 -3.42 5.31
N ALA A 112 -10.84 -2.24 5.11
CA ALA A 112 -10.32 -0.98 5.62
C ALA A 112 -10.25 -0.97 7.16
N VAL A 113 -11.29 -1.49 7.83
CA VAL A 113 -11.32 -1.61 9.28
C VAL A 113 -10.25 -2.58 9.78
N ALA A 114 -10.18 -3.77 9.19
CA ALA A 114 -9.22 -4.79 9.60
C ALA A 114 -7.75 -4.42 9.31
N LEU A 115 -7.50 -3.63 8.25
CA LEU A 115 -6.17 -3.16 7.88
C LEU A 115 -5.73 -1.87 8.58
N GLN A 116 -6.63 -1.22 9.34
CA GLN A 116 -6.34 0.04 10.02
C GLN A 116 -5.02 0.01 10.84
N PRO A 117 -4.70 -1.04 11.63
CA PRO A 117 -3.45 -1.06 12.38
C PRO A 117 -2.19 -1.03 11.49
N ILE A 118 -2.25 -1.68 10.32
CA ILE A 118 -1.15 -1.70 9.35
C ILE A 118 -1.03 -0.33 8.68
N THR A 119 -2.15 0.27 8.28
CA THR A 119 -2.17 1.62 7.69
C THR A 119 -1.62 2.66 8.67
N ILE A 120 -2.00 2.61 9.95
CA ILE A 120 -1.47 3.49 10.99
C ILE A 120 0.04 3.30 11.13
N TRP A 121 0.50 2.05 11.25
CA TRP A 121 1.93 1.75 11.31
C TRP A 121 2.68 2.30 10.10
N LEU A 122 2.15 2.14 8.89
CA LEU A 122 2.79 2.65 7.69
C LEU A 122 2.86 4.18 7.71
N HIS A 123 1.79 4.88 8.10
CA HIS A 123 1.81 6.33 8.24
C HIS A 123 2.81 6.80 9.32
N GLU A 124 2.93 6.08 10.44
CA GLU A 124 3.97 6.36 11.45
C GLU A 124 5.36 6.27 10.82
N ILE A 125 5.66 5.20 10.08
CA ILE A 125 6.94 5.03 9.38
C ILE A 125 7.15 6.13 8.34
N MET A 126 6.16 6.42 7.49
CA MET A 126 6.27 7.44 6.44
C MET A 126 6.47 8.85 7.01
N GLY A 127 5.93 9.14 8.19
CA GLY A 127 6.06 10.45 8.86
C GLY A 127 7.41 10.69 9.54
N MET A 128 8.34 9.73 9.50
CA MET A 128 9.66 9.89 10.10
C MET A 128 10.65 10.56 9.15
N ASN A 129 11.66 11.21 9.72
CA ASN A 129 12.73 11.86 8.98
C ASN A 129 13.79 10.83 8.53
N TRP A 130 13.51 10.14 7.45
CA TRP A 130 14.47 9.22 6.83
C TRP A 130 15.48 9.95 5.96
N GLN A 131 16.69 9.41 5.90
CA GLN A 131 17.68 9.87 4.95
C GLN A 131 17.30 9.37 3.55
N GLU A 132 17.14 10.29 2.61
CA GLU A 132 16.89 9.95 1.21
C GLU A 132 18.15 9.32 0.59
N VAL A 133 17.92 8.29 -0.23
CA VAL A 133 18.96 7.58 -0.96
C VAL A 133 18.82 7.95 -2.44
N PRO A 134 19.91 8.37 -3.11
CA PRO A 134 19.84 8.64 -4.54
C PRO A 134 19.56 7.34 -5.31
N PRO A 135 18.82 7.38 -6.44
CA PRO A 135 18.48 6.19 -7.21
C PRO A 135 19.67 5.31 -7.62
N THR A 136 20.82 5.94 -7.89
CA THR A 136 22.08 5.26 -8.24
C THR A 136 22.71 4.45 -7.11
N ARG A 137 22.23 4.64 -5.87
CA ARG A 137 22.66 3.90 -4.68
C ARG A 137 21.54 3.06 -4.07
N SER A 138 20.36 3.03 -4.71
CA SER A 138 19.30 2.10 -4.33
C SER A 138 19.82 0.68 -4.53
N SER A 139 19.70 -0.14 -3.50
CA SER A 139 20.13 -1.54 -3.55
C SER A 139 19.14 -2.43 -4.32
N LEU A 140 18.00 -1.87 -4.74
CA LEU A 140 16.81 -2.61 -5.12
C LEU A 140 16.24 -2.23 -6.51
N CYS A 141 16.71 -1.13 -7.10
CA CYS A 141 16.34 -0.74 -8.45
C CYS A 141 17.52 -1.02 -9.41
N GLY A 142 17.39 -2.03 -10.27
CA GLY A 142 18.28 -2.20 -11.41
C GLY A 142 18.34 -0.91 -12.23
N VAL A 143 19.56 -0.57 -12.67
CA VAL A 143 19.90 0.59 -13.50
C VAL A 143 18.78 0.88 -14.51
N TYR A 144 18.10 2.02 -14.37
CA TYR A 144 17.26 2.52 -15.46
C TYR A 144 18.19 2.77 -16.66
N PRO A 145 17.90 2.20 -17.85
CA PRO A 145 18.64 2.61 -19.04
C PRO A 145 18.41 4.12 -19.21
N THR A 146 19.50 4.86 -19.19
CA THR A 146 19.51 6.22 -19.72
C THR A 146 19.19 6.13 -21.20
N GLU A 147 18.01 6.62 -21.61
CA GLU A 147 17.79 7.04 -22.99
C GLU A 147 18.50 8.38 -23.24
#